data_AF-A0A9D7LVV1-F1
#
_entry.id   AF-A0A9D7LVV1-F1
#
_cell.length_a   1.000
_cell.length_b   1.000
_cell.length_c   1.000
_cell.angle_alpha   90.00
_cell.angle_beta   90.00
_cell.angle_gamma   90.00
#
_symmetry.space_group_name_H-M   'P 1'
#
loop_
_entity.id
_entity.type
_entity.pdbx_description
1 polymer ?
#
loop_
_entity_poly.entity_id
_entity_poly.type
_entity_poly.pdbx_seq_one_letter_code
_entity_poly.pdbx_strand_id
1 'polypeptide(L)'
;MKTQEDEDWAVLRCEAQGGIGLTLNYYDARDDLELVRPGRPPVQIGIPNLAGGGFNKLGDTVEWCGTVEGGAFRPDALIVRNNAIENSERPERSTSFLTVIDIAQGCAVAQVRPGSGQNERARKIADWPGRPCLREGGAPP
;
A
#
# COMPACT_ATOMS: atom_id res chain seq x y z
N MET A 1 -11.26 -7.51 19.30
CA MET A 1 -10.35 -6.35 19.17
C MET A 1 -9.78 -6.09 20.55
N LYS A 2 -8.50 -6.34 20.78
CA LYS A 2 -7.81 -5.96 22.01
C LYS A 2 -6.74 -4.96 21.61
N THR A 3 -7.03 -3.69 21.77
CA THR A 3 -6.04 -2.60 21.76
C THR A 3 -5.42 -2.59 23.15
N GLN A 4 -4.09 -2.68 23.23
CA GLN A 4 -3.34 -2.38 24.43
C GLN A 4 -2.97 -0.91 24.31
N GLU A 5 -3.72 -0.06 24.99
CA GLU A 5 -3.53 1.39 25.04
C GLU A 5 -2.30 1.66 25.90
N ASP A 6 -1.10 1.70 25.30
CA ASP A 6 0.15 2.29 25.87
C ASP A 6 1.35 2.23 24.90
N GLU A 7 1.16 2.07 23.59
CA GLU A 7 2.27 1.91 22.64
C GLU A 7 2.16 2.89 21.46
N ASP A 8 3.22 3.69 21.23
CA ASP A 8 3.41 4.61 20.07
C ASP A 8 3.55 3.85 18.73
N TRP A 9 3.17 2.58 18.72
CA TRP A 9 3.26 1.66 17.61
C TRP A 9 2.11 0.65 17.68
N ALA A 10 1.67 0.15 16.53
CA ALA A 10 0.67 -0.90 16.45
C ALA A 10 0.94 -1.82 15.26
N VAL A 11 0.64 -3.11 15.43
CA VAL A 11 0.75 -4.11 14.36
C VAL A 11 -0.60 -4.80 14.19
N LEU A 12 -1.21 -4.60 13.02
CA LEU A 12 -2.53 -5.13 12.70
C LEU A 12 -2.42 -6.14 11.55
N ARG A 13 -2.99 -7.33 11.74
CA ARG A 13 -3.09 -8.33 10.66
C ARG A 13 -4.39 -8.11 9.91
N CYS A 14 -4.31 -7.91 8.61
CA CYS A 14 -5.48 -7.77 7.74
C CYS A 14 -5.93 -9.13 7.22
N GLU A 15 -7.15 -9.19 6.67
CA GLU A 15 -7.66 -10.40 6.02
C GLU A 15 -6.79 -10.80 4.83
N ALA A 16 -6.39 -12.07 4.80
CA ALA A 16 -5.58 -12.64 3.74
C ALA A 16 -6.45 -13.04 2.54
N GLN A 17 -5.89 -12.93 1.33
CA GLN A 17 -6.58 -13.32 0.10
C GLN A 17 -5.66 -14.17 -0.77
N GLY A 18 -6.16 -15.30 -1.28
CA GLY A 18 -5.36 -16.22 -2.12
C GLY A 18 -4.06 -16.71 -1.47
N GLY A 19 -4.02 -16.80 -0.13
CA GLY A 19 -2.81 -17.16 0.63
C GLY A 19 -1.81 -16.01 0.85
N ILE A 20 -2.12 -14.80 0.39
CA ILE A 20 -1.32 -13.60 0.59
C ILE A 20 -1.85 -12.83 1.82
N GLY A 21 -1.00 -12.61 2.80
CA GLY A 21 -1.31 -11.84 4.00
C GLY A 21 -0.79 -10.40 3.93
N LEU A 22 -1.40 -9.54 4.73
CA LEU A 22 -0.95 -8.17 4.94
C LEU A 22 -0.85 -7.87 6.44
N THR A 23 0.23 -7.20 6.82
CA THR A 23 0.40 -6.61 8.14
C THR A 23 0.49 -5.09 7.97
N LEU A 24 -0.37 -4.35 8.67
CA LEU A 24 -0.27 -2.91 8.82
C LEU A 24 0.62 -2.60 10.03
N ASN A 25 1.69 -1.86 9.79
CA ASN A 25 2.60 -1.38 10.83
C ASN A 25 2.39 0.13 11.00
N TYR A 26 2.00 0.53 12.20
CA TYR A 26 1.95 1.91 12.63
C TYR A 26 3.17 2.20 13.51
N TYR A 27 3.92 3.25 13.20
CA TYR A 27 5.03 3.74 14.02
C TYR A 27 5.29 5.22 13.73
N ASP A 28 5.43 6.05 14.78
CA ASP A 28 5.74 7.49 14.67
C ASP A 28 4.83 8.22 13.66
N ALA A 29 3.51 8.03 13.82
CA ALA A 29 2.47 8.61 12.96
C ALA A 29 2.59 8.27 11.45
N ARG A 30 3.16 7.11 11.14
CA ARG A 30 3.24 6.57 9.77
C ARG A 30 2.64 5.18 9.73
N ASP A 31 1.82 4.97 8.72
CA ASP A 31 1.30 3.65 8.37
C ASP A 31 2.11 3.08 7.20
N ASP A 32 2.62 1.86 7.35
CA ASP A 32 3.20 1.09 6.27
C ASP A 32 2.58 -0.31 6.17
N LEU A 33 2.66 -0.91 4.99
CA LEU A 33 2.25 -2.29 4.79
C LEU A 33 3.45 -3.20 4.66
N GLU A 34 3.33 -4.36 5.27
CA GLU A 34 4.19 -5.50 5.04
C GLU A 34 3.40 -6.61 4.33
N LEU A 35 3.95 -7.08 3.22
CA LEU A 35 3.40 -8.15 2.41
C LEU A 35 3.93 -9.50 2.87
N VAL A 36 3.02 -10.40 3.25
CA VAL A 36 3.33 -11.74 3.74
C VAL A 36 2.98 -12.75 2.66
N ARG A 37 3.98 -13.45 2.13
CA ARG A 37 3.81 -14.44 1.05
C ARG A 37 4.21 -15.84 1.56
N PRO A 38 3.50 -16.91 1.15
CA PRO A 38 3.86 -18.27 1.54
C PRO A 38 5.31 -18.60 1.16
N GLY A 39 6.09 -19.10 2.12
CA GLY A 39 7.46 -19.55 1.88
C GLY A 39 8.47 -18.45 1.56
N ARG A 40 8.12 -17.16 1.73
CA ARG A 40 9.04 -16.03 1.56
C ARG A 40 9.10 -15.18 2.82
N PRO A 41 10.24 -14.53 3.11
CA PRO A 41 10.28 -13.50 4.15
C PRO A 41 9.24 -12.41 3.87
N PRO A 42 8.60 -11.88 4.92
CA PRO A 42 7.78 -10.66 4.81
C PRO A 42 8.59 -9.51 4.20
N VAL A 43 7.94 -8.65 3.44
CA VAL A 43 8.58 -7.49 2.81
C VAL A 43 7.79 -6.22 3.12
N GLN A 44 8.48 -5.23 3.68
CA GLN A 44 7.93 -3.91 3.91
C GLN A 44 7.88 -3.13 2.60
N ILE A 45 6.76 -2.47 2.32
CA ILE A 45 6.52 -1.79 1.05
C ILE A 45 7.18 -0.40 1.00
N GLY A 46 7.29 0.29 2.14
CA GLY A 46 7.87 1.63 2.20
C GLY A 46 6.91 2.72 1.71
N ILE A 47 5.60 2.56 1.96
CA ILE A 47 4.56 3.50 1.47
C ILE A 47 4.81 4.96 1.92
N PRO A 48 5.23 5.24 3.16
CA PRO A 48 5.51 6.62 3.59
C PRO A 48 6.56 7.31 2.70
N ASN A 49 7.59 6.57 2.26
CA ASN A 49 8.71 7.09 1.47
C ASN A 49 8.31 7.47 0.03
N LEU A 50 7.20 6.93 -0.46
CA LEU A 50 6.67 7.26 -1.79
C LEU A 50 6.11 8.69 -1.86
N ALA A 51 5.67 9.25 -0.72
CA ALA A 51 5.14 10.60 -0.62
C ALA A 51 6.09 11.55 0.16
N GLY A 52 7.40 11.26 0.14
CA GLY A 52 8.42 12.11 0.77
C GLY A 52 8.74 11.81 2.23
N GLY A 53 8.25 10.68 2.78
CA GLY A 53 8.61 10.21 4.14
C GLY A 53 7.89 10.92 5.29
N GLY A 54 6.97 11.83 4.98
CA GLY A 54 6.13 12.53 5.96
C GLY A 54 5.09 11.63 6.62
N PHE A 55 4.30 12.21 7.52
CA PHE A 55 3.18 11.51 8.16
C PHE A 55 2.16 11.04 7.13
N ASN A 56 1.60 9.87 7.37
CA ASN A 56 0.58 9.31 6.51
C ASN A 56 -0.38 8.41 7.28
N LYS A 57 -1.58 8.25 6.71
CA LYS A 57 -2.55 7.27 7.17
C LYS A 57 -3.10 6.48 6.00
N LEU A 58 -3.08 5.15 6.11
CA LEU A 58 -3.68 4.28 5.10
C LEU A 58 -5.21 4.24 5.26
N GLY A 59 -5.90 3.99 4.15
CA GLY A 59 -7.34 3.74 4.19
C GLY A 59 -7.67 2.40 4.84
N ASP A 60 -8.88 2.28 5.38
CA ASP A 60 -9.34 1.09 6.10
C ASP A 60 -9.51 -0.15 5.20
N THR A 61 -9.44 0.01 3.88
CA THR A 61 -9.61 -1.07 2.90
C THR A 61 -8.46 -1.14 1.92
N VAL A 62 -8.21 -2.37 1.44
CA VAL A 62 -7.39 -2.66 0.27
C VAL A 62 -8.26 -3.25 -0.82
N GLU A 63 -7.92 -2.96 -2.07
CA GLU A 63 -8.51 -3.61 -3.22
C GLU A 63 -7.54 -4.66 -3.75
N TRP A 64 -7.99 -5.91 -3.83
CA TRP A 64 -7.21 -7.01 -4.40
C TRP A 64 -7.49 -7.12 -5.90
N CYS A 65 -6.45 -7.13 -6.71
CA CYS A 65 -6.53 -7.30 -8.16
C CYS A 65 -5.84 -8.61 -8.55
N GLY A 66 -6.45 -9.38 -9.45
CA GLY A 66 -5.90 -10.66 -9.88
C GLY A 66 -6.86 -11.46 -10.74
N THR A 67 -6.55 -12.74 -10.90
CA THR A 67 -7.26 -13.66 -11.78
C THR A 67 -7.93 -14.79 -11.00
N VAL A 68 -8.89 -15.45 -11.64
CA VAL A 68 -9.47 -16.70 -11.12
C VAL A 68 -8.95 -17.84 -11.97
N GLU A 69 -8.12 -18.69 -11.39
CA GLU A 69 -7.54 -19.88 -12.03
C GLU A 69 -8.08 -21.12 -11.32
N GLY A 70 -8.72 -22.04 -12.05
CA GLY A 70 -9.25 -23.28 -11.47
C GLY A 70 -10.30 -23.09 -10.37
N GLY A 71 -11.01 -21.96 -10.36
CA GLY A 71 -12.01 -21.62 -9.35
C GLY A 71 -11.44 -20.98 -8.07
N ALA A 72 -10.13 -20.78 -7.98
CA ALA A 72 -9.49 -20.06 -6.89
C ALA A 72 -9.05 -18.67 -7.34
N PHE A 73 -9.30 -17.66 -6.50
CA PHE A 73 -8.78 -16.31 -6.75
C PHE A 73 -7.29 -16.24 -6.40
N ARG A 74 -6.51 -15.73 -7.35
CA ARG A 74 -5.06 -15.54 -7.26
C ARG A 74 -4.76 -14.05 -7.40
N PRO A 75 -4.37 -13.36 -6.30
CA PRO A 75 -4.04 -11.95 -6.36
C PRO A 75 -2.67 -11.73 -7.00
N ASP A 76 -2.60 -10.78 -7.93
CA ASP A 76 -1.38 -10.37 -8.63
C ASP A 76 -0.90 -8.98 -8.17
N ALA A 77 -1.84 -8.14 -7.75
CA ALA A 77 -1.58 -6.80 -7.24
C ALA A 77 -2.57 -6.41 -6.14
N LEU A 78 -2.24 -5.36 -5.39
CA LEU A 78 -3.14 -4.73 -4.44
C LEU A 78 -3.06 -3.21 -4.54
N ILE A 79 -4.18 -2.56 -4.25
CA ILE A 79 -4.32 -1.11 -4.27
C ILE A 79 -4.73 -0.66 -2.88
N VAL A 80 -3.99 0.29 -2.31
CA VAL A 80 -4.30 0.89 -1.01
C VAL A 80 -4.32 2.41 -1.10
N ARG A 81 -5.24 3.03 -0.37
CA ARG A 81 -5.28 4.49 -0.25
C ARG A 81 -4.24 4.95 0.76
N ASN A 82 -3.43 5.92 0.37
CA ASN A 82 -2.45 6.56 1.24
C ASN A 82 -2.76 8.06 1.36
N ASN A 83 -3.18 8.51 2.55
CA ASN A 83 -3.40 9.93 2.83
C ASN A 83 -2.12 10.49 3.45
N ALA A 84 -1.29 11.15 2.63
CA ALA A 84 0.03 11.62 3.03
C ALA A 84 0.07 13.13 3.19
N ILE A 85 0.81 13.61 4.18
CA ILE A 85 1.12 15.02 4.37
C ILE A 85 2.35 15.36 3.53
N GLU A 86 2.15 15.98 2.37
CA GLU A 86 3.26 16.39 1.48
C GLU A 86 3.92 17.71 1.92
N ASN A 87 3.23 18.53 2.73
CA ASN A 87 3.74 19.81 3.25
C ASN A 87 3.58 19.88 4.77
N SER A 88 4.69 19.84 5.50
CA SER A 88 4.72 19.88 6.97
C SER A 88 4.28 21.22 7.57
N GLU A 89 4.32 22.33 6.81
CA GLU A 89 3.80 23.63 7.24
C GLU A 89 2.26 23.68 7.19
N ARG A 90 1.65 22.71 6.49
CA ARG A 90 0.20 22.61 6.27
C ARG A 90 -0.29 21.18 6.58
N PRO A 91 -0.10 20.70 7.82
CA PRO A 91 -0.37 19.32 8.21
C PRO A 91 -1.86 18.96 8.15
N GLU A 92 -2.75 19.95 8.06
CA GLU A 92 -4.18 19.76 7.84
C GLU A 92 -4.53 19.34 6.40
N ARG A 93 -3.58 19.42 5.46
CA ARG A 93 -3.78 19.11 4.04
C ARG A 93 -3.09 17.81 3.65
N SER A 94 -3.81 16.71 3.77
CA SER A 94 -3.38 15.43 3.21
C SER A 94 -3.71 15.31 1.72
N THR A 95 -2.79 14.76 0.94
CA THR A 95 -3.04 14.30 -0.42
C THR A 95 -3.41 12.82 -0.40
N SER A 96 -4.56 12.48 -0.98
CA SER A 96 -5.06 11.09 -1.02
C SER A 96 -4.59 10.37 -2.28
N PHE A 97 -3.52 9.60 -2.17
CA PHE A 97 -2.97 8.77 -3.23
C PHE A 97 -3.62 7.38 -3.25
N LEU A 98 -3.56 6.71 -4.41
CA LEU A 98 -3.70 5.26 -4.48
C LEU A 98 -2.35 4.65 -4.82
N THR A 99 -1.82 3.82 -3.93
CA THR A 99 -0.57 3.08 -4.14
C THR A 99 -0.91 1.71 -4.72
N VAL A 100 -0.32 1.38 -5.87
CA VAL A 100 -0.44 0.07 -6.49
C VAL A 100 0.82 -0.73 -6.19
N ILE A 101 0.64 -1.92 -5.64
CA ILE A 101 1.71 -2.81 -5.19
C ILE A 101 1.64 -4.10 -5.98
N ASP A 102 2.77 -4.49 -6.55
CA ASP A 102 2.93 -5.78 -7.24
C ASP A 102 3.29 -6.84 -6.21
N ILE A 103 2.48 -7.90 -6.11
CA ILE A 103 2.64 -8.92 -5.07
C ILE A 103 3.85 -9.82 -5.35
N ALA A 104 4.09 -10.15 -6.63
CA ALA A 104 5.19 -11.03 -7.01
C ALA A 104 6.55 -10.36 -6.75
N GLN A 105 6.66 -9.08 -7.09
CA GLN A 105 7.85 -8.27 -6.84
C GLN A 105 7.96 -7.86 -5.36
N GLY A 106 6.83 -7.61 -4.69
CA GLY A 106 6.80 -7.17 -3.29
C GLY A 106 7.21 -5.71 -3.13
N CYS A 107 6.78 -4.84 -4.04
CA CYS A 107 7.12 -3.42 -4.05
C CYS A 107 5.95 -2.59 -4.62
N ALA A 108 5.94 -1.30 -4.32
CA ALA A 108 5.04 -0.37 -4.99
C ALA A 108 5.51 -0.13 -6.43
N VAL A 109 4.58 -0.15 -7.39
CA VAL A 109 4.84 0.09 -8.82
C VAL A 109 4.19 1.37 -9.35
N ALA A 110 3.27 1.96 -8.58
CA ALA A 110 2.71 3.28 -8.88
C ALA A 110 2.16 3.97 -7.62
N GLN A 111 2.18 5.30 -7.64
CA GLN A 111 1.46 6.15 -6.72
C GLN A 111 0.60 7.14 -7.53
N VAL A 112 -0.72 6.94 -7.51
CA VAL A 112 -1.67 7.68 -8.34
C VAL A 112 -2.21 8.88 -7.58
N ARG A 113 -1.85 10.08 -8.02
CA ARG A 113 -2.36 11.35 -7.48
C ARG A 113 -3.89 11.48 -7.62
N PRO A 114 -4.56 12.17 -6.68
CA PRO A 114 -6.00 12.39 -6.73
C PRO A 114 -6.40 13.14 -7.99
N GLY A 115 -7.61 12.87 -8.48
CA GLY A 115 -8.16 13.45 -9.70
C GLY A 115 -9.23 12.57 -10.32
N SER A 116 -9.81 13.02 -11.43
CA SER A 116 -10.85 12.26 -12.14
C SER A 116 -10.35 10.87 -12.53
N GLY A 117 -11.17 9.85 -12.25
CA GLY A 117 -10.89 8.45 -12.55
C GLY A 117 -9.69 7.86 -11.81
N GLN A 118 -9.40 8.29 -10.57
CA GLN A 118 -8.24 7.81 -9.80
C GLN A 118 -8.24 6.28 -9.67
N ASN A 119 -9.38 5.69 -9.30
CA ASN A 119 -9.52 4.25 -9.08
C ASN A 119 -9.33 3.47 -10.38
N GLU A 120 -9.95 3.91 -11.48
CA GLU A 120 -9.83 3.26 -12.78
C GLU A 120 -8.39 3.31 -13.29
N ARG A 121 -7.68 4.42 -13.07
CA ARG A 121 -6.24 4.51 -13.40
C ARG A 121 -5.41 3.56 -12.56
N ALA A 122 -5.69 3.43 -11.26
CA ALA A 122 -4.98 2.51 -10.39
C ALA A 122 -5.21 1.04 -10.79
N ARG A 123 -6.46 0.65 -11.07
CA ARG A 123 -6.83 -0.69 -11.59
C ARG A 123 -6.13 -1.01 -12.90
N LYS A 124 -6.16 -0.08 -13.86
CA LYS A 124 -5.44 -0.23 -15.13
C LYS A 124 -3.94 -0.42 -14.95
N ILE A 125 -3.35 0.04 -13.86
CA ILE A 125 -1.93 -0.22 -13.56
C ILE A 125 -1.78 -1.62 -12.94
N ALA A 126 -2.67 -1.99 -12.03
CA ALA A 126 -2.69 -3.30 -11.38
C ALA A 126 -2.91 -4.46 -12.37
N ASP A 127 -3.66 -4.23 -13.45
CA ASP A 127 -3.94 -5.23 -14.50
C ASP A 127 -2.68 -5.62 -15.31
N TRP A 128 -1.58 -4.87 -15.20
CA TRP A 128 -0.32 -5.13 -15.91
C TRP A 128 0.82 -5.36 -14.91
N PRO A 129 0.93 -6.57 -14.32
CA PRO A 129 2.00 -6.89 -13.38
C PRO A 129 3.39 -6.90 -14.05
N GLY A 130 4.45 -6.81 -13.25
CA GLY A 130 5.84 -6.78 -13.74
C GLY A 130 6.36 -5.39 -14.10
N ARG A 131 5.65 -4.32 -13.73
CA ARG A 131 6.15 -2.95 -13.89
C ARG A 131 7.34 -2.71 -12.96
N PRO A 132 8.31 -1.85 -13.33
CA PRO A 132 9.41 -1.52 -12.45
C PRO A 132 8.93 -0.97 -11.10
N CYS A 133 9.55 -1.42 -10.01
CA CYS A 133 9.33 -0.85 -8.68
C CYS A 133 9.64 0.64 -8.68
N LEU A 134 8.81 1.41 -7.98
CA LEU A 134 9.15 2.78 -7.60
C LEU A 134 10.35 2.72 -6.65
N ARG A 135 11.36 3.55 -6.92
CA ARG A 135 12.43 3.80 -5.96
C ARG A 135 11.98 4.89 -4.98
N GLU A 136 12.49 4.83 -3.76
CA GLU A 136 12.26 5.87 -2.76
C GLU A 136 12.68 7.24 -3.31
N GLY A 137 11.82 8.26 -3.13
CA GLY A 137 12.07 9.63 -3.61
C GLY A 137 11.58 9.91 -5.02
N GLY A 138 10.33 9.53 -5.34
CA GLY A 138 9.65 9.71 -6.65
C GLY A 138 9.63 11.13 -7.23
N ALA A 139 10.77 11.64 -7.65
CA ALA A 139 10.88 12.66 -8.68
C ALA A 139 10.85 11.94 -10.05
N PRO A 140 10.03 12.39 -11.02
CA PRO A 140 10.24 11.99 -12.41
C PRO A 140 11.63 12.50 -12.89
N PRO A 141 12.23 11.87 -13.91
CA PRO A 141 13.43 12.40 -14.55
C PRO A 141 13.21 13.80 -15.13
#